data_AF-A0A6B2CR35-F1
#
_entry.id   AF-A0A6B2CR35-F1
#
_cell.length_a   1.000
_cell.length_b   1.000
_cell.length_c   1.000
_cell.angle_alpha   90.00
_cell.angle_beta   90.00
_cell.angle_gamma   90.00
#
_symmetry.space_group_name_H-M   'P 1'
#
loop_
_entity.id
_entity.type
_entity.pdbx_description
1 polymer ?
#
loop_
_entity_poly.entity_id
_entity_poly.type
_entity_poly.pdbx_seq_one_letter_code
_entity_poly.pdbx_strand_id
1 'polypeptide(L)' 'MVKCPYCGYEGEFRVLKTWRFRFYSVSRLECPRCHGVFNYYQGVSPKGKRSEFVIRVRPRPKAKTPQP' A
#
# COMPACT_ATOMS: atom_id res chain seq x y z
N MET A 1 11.63 2.18 -8.45
CA MET A 1 11.38 0.77 -8.07
C MET A 1 10.77 0.80 -6.68
N VAL A 2 9.65 0.10 -6.46
CA VAL A 2 8.97 0.13 -5.16
C VAL A 2 9.82 -0.59 -4.12
N LYS A 3 9.91 -0.02 -2.92
CA LYS A 3 10.61 -0.62 -1.78
C LYS A 3 9.62 -1.10 -0.74
N CYS A 4 9.84 -2.29 -0.19
CA CYS A 4 9.03 -2.81 0.90
C CYS A 4 9.17 -1.88 2.11
N PRO A 5 8.07 -1.28 2.60
CA PRO A 5 8.15 -0.35 3.72
C PRO A 5 8.39 -1.05 5.07
N TYR A 6 8.43 -2.39 5.09
CA TYR A 6 8.65 -3.19 6.30
C TYR A 6 10.09 -3.69 6.42
N CYS A 7 10.62 -4.35 5.38
CA CYS A 7 11.95 -4.98 5.42
C CYS A 7 12.96 -4.37 4.44
N GLY A 8 12.57 -3.36 3.65
CA GLY A 8 13.46 -2.69 2.70
C GLY A 8 13.80 -3.50 1.43
N TYR A 9 13.17 -4.65 1.20
CA TYR A 9 13.32 -5.39 -0.06
C TYR A 9 12.94 -4.52 -1.26
N GLU A 10 13.75 -4.58 -2.31
CA GLU A 10 13.52 -3.94 -3.60
C GLU A 10 13.46 -5.06 -4.66
N GLY A 11 12.38 -5.12 -5.43
CA GLY A 11 12.13 -6.24 -6.32
C GLY A 11 10.71 -6.22 -6.87
N GLU A 12 10.29 -7.36 -7.38
CA GLU A 12 8.90 -7.59 -7.75
C GLU A 12 8.08 -7.97 -6.51
N PHE A 13 6.86 -7.45 -6.46
CA PHE A 13 5.91 -7.70 -5.38
C PHE A 13 4.71 -8.42 -5.95
N ARG A 14 4.11 -9.31 -5.16
CA ARG A 14 2.88 -9.96 -5.56
C ARG A 14 1.73 -8.95 -5.48
N VAL A 15 1.04 -8.73 -6.59
CA VAL A 15 -0.15 -7.88 -6.64
C VAL A 15 -1.34 -8.66 -6.10
N LEU A 16 -1.93 -8.18 -5.01
CA LEU A 16 -3.11 -8.79 -4.39
C LEU A 16 -4.42 -8.19 -4.92
N LYS A 17 -4.45 -6.88 -5.15
CA LYS A 17 -5.63 -6.15 -5.64
C LYS A 17 -5.22 -4.82 -6.25
N THR A 18 -5.91 -4.37 -7.27
CA THR A 18 -5.79 -3.01 -7.82
C THR A 18 -7.12 -2.29 -7.79
N TRP A 19 -7.10 -0.96 -7.61
CA TRP A 19 -8.29 -0.10 -7.71
C TRP A 19 -7.90 1.34 -7.98
N ARG A 20 -8.89 2.17 -8.34
CA ARG A 20 -8.70 3.62 -8.48
C ARG A 20 -9.16 4.33 -7.22
N PHE A 21 -8.40 5.34 -6.79
CA PHE A 21 -8.78 6.26 -5.73
C PHE A 21 -8.47 7.69 -6.17
N ARG A 22 -9.52 8.46 -6.49
CA ARG A 22 -9.38 9.79 -7.11
C ARG A 22 -8.53 9.68 -8.40
N PHE A 23 -7.44 10.43 -8.50
CA PHE A 23 -6.50 10.39 -9.61
C PHE A 23 -5.39 9.33 -9.46
N TYR A 24 -5.40 8.54 -8.37
CA TYR A 24 -4.42 7.49 -8.14
C TYR A 24 -4.90 6.13 -8.67
N SER A 25 -4.00 5.42 -9.32
CA SER A 25 -4.01 3.96 -9.44
C SER A 25 -3.33 3.38 -8.22
N VAL A 26 -4.04 2.52 -7.49
CA VAL A 26 -3.56 1.91 -6.25
C VAL A 26 -3.40 0.42 -6.45
N SER A 27 -2.22 -0.09 -6.10
CA SER A 27 -1.93 -1.53 -6.06
C SER A 27 -1.66 -1.95 -4.62
N ARG A 28 -2.43 -2.92 -4.12
CA ARG A 28 -2.07 -3.64 -2.89
C ARG A 28 -1.06 -4.71 -3.23
N LEU A 29 0.11 -4.61 -2.61
CA LEU A 29 1.28 -5.43 -2.85
C LEU A 29 1.61 -6.25 -1.60
N GLU A 30 2.08 -7.48 -1.81
CA GLU A 30 2.66 -8.35 -0.79
C GLU A 30 4.15 -8.52 -1.05
N CYS A 31 4.97 -8.34 -0.02
CA CYS A 31 6.40 -8.58 -0.08
C CYS A 31 6.71 -10.07 -0.04
N PRO A 32 7.44 -10.64 -1.02
CA PRO A 32 7.80 -12.06 -1.00
C PRO A 32 8.79 -12.42 0.10
N ARG A 33 9.50 -11.44 0.69
CA ARG A 33 10.48 -11.68 1.76
C ARG A 33 9.91 -11.67 3.18
N CYS A 34 8.99 -10.76 3.48
CA CYS A 34 8.47 -10.58 4.84
C CYS A 34 6.94 -10.72 4.93
N HIS A 35 6.28 -11.04 3.82
CA HIS A 35 4.82 -11.14 3.70
C HIS A 35 4.05 -9.89 4.14
N GLY A 36 4.75 -8.75 4.22
CA GLY A 36 4.17 -7.47 4.57
C GLY A 36 3.27 -6.98 3.44
N VAL A 37 2.02 -6.63 3.78
CA VAL A 37 1.05 -6.08 2.83
C VAL A 37 1.05 -4.57 2.92
N PHE A 38 1.21 -3.89 1.79
CA PHE A 38 1.20 -2.44 1.71
C PHE A 38 0.50 -1.98 0.43
N ASN A 39 0.07 -0.71 0.42
CA ASN A 39 -0.52 -0.10 -0.77
C ASN A 39 0.53 0.79 -1.45
N TYR A 40 0.60 0.70 -2.77
CA TYR A 40 1.41 1.54 -3.63
C TYR A 40 0.50 2.43 -4.46
N TYR A 41 0.68 3.74 -4.33
CA TYR A 41 -0.11 4.77 -5.00
C TYR A 41 0.73 5.41 -6.10
N GLN A 42 0.18 5.51 -7.30
CA GLN A 42 0.77 6.24 -8.41
C GLN A 42 -0.31 7.02 -9.14
N GLY A 43 -0.02 8.24 -9.57
CA GLY A 43 -0.99 9.03 -10.32
C GLY A 43 -0.47 10.39 -10.72
N VAL A 44 -1.20 11.03 -11.62
CA VAL A 44 -0.96 12.42 -12.05
C VAL A 44 -2.15 13.23 -11.57
N SER A 45 -1.89 14.24 -10.74
CA SER A 45 -2.94 15.13 -10.27
C SER A 45 -3.57 15.92 -11.44
N PRO A 46 -4.78 16.46 -11.28
CA PRO A 46 -5.39 17.32 -12.31
C PRO A 46 -4.53 18.53 -12.71
N LYS A 47 -3.60 18.95 -11.84
CA LYS A 47 -2.60 20.01 -12.11
C LYS A 47 -1.35 19.51 -12.84
N GLY A 48 -1.34 18.28 -13.35
CA GLY A 48 -0.22 17.67 -14.07
C GLY A 48 0.92 17.15 -13.18
N LYS A 49 0.87 17.33 -11.86
CA LYS A 49 1.93 16.84 -10.95
C LYS A 49 1.84 15.33 -10.75
N ARG A 50 2.91 14.60 -11.09
CA ARG A 50 3.07 13.16 -10.78
C ARG A 50 3.35 12.96 -9.29
N SER A 51 2.72 11.95 -8.70
CA SER A 51 2.87 11.57 -7.30
C SER A 51 2.94 10.05 -7.18
N GLU A 52 3.89 9.57 -6.39
CA GLU A 52 4.16 8.15 -6.19
C GLU A 52 4.58 7.91 -4.74
N PHE A 53 3.90 7.02 -4.01
CA PHE A 53 4.23 6.73 -2.60
C PHE A 53 3.66 5.38 -2.13
N VAL A 54 4.18 4.89 -1.00
CA VAL A 54 3.72 3.66 -0.33
C VAL A 54 3.09 3.96 1.03
N ILE A 55 2.04 3.20 1.39
CA ILE A 55 1.41 3.26 2.72
C ILE A 55 1.37 1.84 3.29
N ARG A 56 1.91 1.68 4.51
CA ARG A 56 1.80 0.43 5.29
C ARG A 56 0.32 0.14 5.61
N VAL A 57 -0.15 -1.07 5.33
CA VAL A 57 -1.49 -1.51 5.79
C VAL A 57 -1.32 -2.04 7.20
N ARG A 58 -1.78 -1.28 8.20
CA ARG A 58 -1.85 -1.76 9.59
C ARG A 58 -3.21 -2.41 9.84
N PRO A 59 -3.29 -3.51 10.60
CA PRO A 59 -4.58 -4.02 11.09
C PRO A 59 -5.33 -2.90 11.81
N ARG A 60 -6.63 -2.76 11.55
CA ARG A 60 -7.46 -1.90 12.39
C ARG A 60 -7.39 -2.44 13.83
N PRO A 61 -7.16 -1.59 14.85
CA PRO A 61 -7.30 -2.02 16.23
C PRO A 61 -8.68 -2.67 16.39
N LYS A 62 -8.73 -3.87 16.98
CA LYS A 62 -10.03 -4.45 17.36
C LYS A 62 -10.68 -3.46 18.33
N ALA A 63 -11.92 -3.07 18.08
CA ALA A 63 -12.69 -2.32 19.06
C ALA A 63 -12.64 -3.11 20.37
N LYS A 64 -12.28 -2.44 21.47
CA LYS A 64 -12.36 -3.08 22.79
C LYS A 64 -13.83 -3.41 23.00
N THR A 65 -14.18 -4.69 23.03
CA THR A 65 -15.50 -5.11 23.49
C THR A 65 -15.69 -4.51 24.88
N PRO A 66 -16.79 -3.77 25.15
CA PRO A 66 -17.10 -3.37 26.51
C PRO A 66 -17.11 -4.64 27.38
N GLN A 67 -16.31 -4.67 28.44
CA GLN A 67 -16.41 -5.73 29.44
C GLN A 67 -17.73 -5.52 30.18
N PRO A 68 -18.46 -6.60 30.51
CA PRO A 68 -19.75 -6.52 31.19
C PRO A 68 -19.65 -5.86 32.56
#